data_AF-A0AAD9NQY0-F1
#
_entry.id   AF-A0AAD9NQY0-F1
#
_cell.length_a   1.000
_cell.length_b   1.000
_cell.length_c   1.000
_cell.angle_alpha   90.00
_cell.angle_beta   90.00
_cell.angle_gamma   90.00
#
_symmetry.space_group_name_H-M   'P 1'
#
loop_
_entity.id
_entity.type
_entity.pdbx_description
1 polymer ?
#
loop_
_entity_poly.entity_id
_entity_poly.type
_entity_poly.pdbx_seq_one_letter_code
_entity_poly.pdbx_strand_id
1 'polypeptide(L)'
;MTSAIPIVDLEEFNLTKAPEDVSDDVQRQLAAQIIDAFSTVGFVGLTNYGIPQDKLRTRDGQFVAATPKTGTIYVNVGLLLQRWTSDKLIATVHRVVIPEAPSDREKVRMSVAYFVQPDPDCLVQCLDGSDKYEPITSLEFLKMKLKATYLE
;
A
#
# COMPACT_ATOMS: atom_id res chain seq x y z
N MET A 1 -9.63 -9.06 -17.86
CA MET A 1 -8.50 -8.12 -17.77
C MET A 1 -7.61 -8.67 -16.65
N THR A 2 -6.33 -8.84 -16.93
CA THR A 2 -5.27 -9.68 -16.28
C THR A 2 -4.86 -9.25 -14.86
N SER A 3 -4.57 -10.16 -13.89
CA SER A 3 -4.65 -10.26 -12.37
C SER A 3 -3.45 -10.01 -11.33
N ALA A 4 -2.83 -8.83 -11.14
CA ALA A 4 -1.54 -8.67 -10.43
C ALA A 4 -1.28 -7.28 -9.87
N ILE A 5 -0.40 -7.24 -8.87
CA ILE A 5 0.00 -6.04 -8.13
C ILE A 5 0.81 -5.12 -9.06
N PRO A 6 0.42 -3.85 -9.25
CA PRO A 6 1.18 -2.89 -10.04
C PRO A 6 2.57 -2.66 -9.42
N ILE A 7 3.58 -2.49 -10.27
CA ILE A 7 4.90 -2.03 -9.84
C ILE A 7 5.09 -0.60 -10.29
N VAL A 8 5.61 0.21 -9.37
CA VAL A 8 5.99 1.59 -9.61
C VAL A 8 7.50 1.72 -9.40
N ASP A 9 8.15 2.37 -10.36
CA ASP A 9 9.58 2.61 -10.38
C ASP A 9 9.90 3.97 -9.72
N LEU A 10 10.81 3.96 -8.74
CA LEU A 10 11.24 5.16 -8.01
C LEU A 10 12.66 5.63 -8.35
N GLU A 11 13.26 5.20 -9.47
CA GLU A 11 14.64 5.55 -9.86
C GLU A 11 14.94 7.05 -9.78
N GLU A 12 13.97 7.88 -10.21
CA GLU A 12 14.08 9.34 -10.21
C GLU A 12 14.02 9.96 -8.79
N PHE A 13 13.48 9.24 -7.81
CA PHE A 13 13.34 9.66 -6.42
C PHE A 13 14.25 8.82 -5.51
N ASN A 14 15.55 9.07 -5.63
CA ASN A 14 16.58 8.40 -4.85
C ASN A 14 17.25 9.36 -3.85
N LEU A 15 18.02 8.81 -2.91
CA LEU A 15 18.67 9.58 -1.83
C LEU A 15 19.73 10.60 -2.32
N THR A 16 20.10 10.56 -3.60
CA THR A 16 21.12 11.46 -4.18
C THR A 16 20.52 12.62 -4.98
N LYS A 17 19.21 12.59 -5.24
CA LYS A 17 18.47 13.68 -5.90
C LYS A 17 17.50 14.31 -4.90
N ALA A 18 17.51 15.64 -4.80
CA ALA A 18 16.49 16.31 -4.03
C ALA A 18 15.15 16.27 -4.82
N PRO A 19 13.98 16.31 -4.14
CA PRO A 19 12.69 16.30 -4.83
C PRO A 19 12.55 17.39 -5.91
N GLU A 20 13.13 18.56 -5.66
CA GLU A 20 13.18 19.70 -6.58
C GLU A 20 14.00 19.45 -7.86
N ASP A 21 14.87 18.43 -7.87
CA ASP A 21 15.66 18.04 -9.04
C ASP A 21 14.86 17.16 -10.03
N VAL A 22 13.67 16.69 -9.62
CA VAL A 22 12.79 15.87 -10.46
C VAL A 22 11.75 16.75 -11.12
N SER A 23 11.71 16.76 -12.45
CA SER A 23 10.75 17.57 -13.22
C SER A 23 9.30 17.29 -12.83
N ASP A 24 8.47 18.32 -12.77
CA ASP A 24 7.04 18.24 -12.44
C ASP A 24 6.28 17.18 -13.24
N ASP A 25 6.61 16.98 -14.52
CA ASP A 25 5.96 15.99 -15.37
C ASP A 25 6.22 14.56 -14.88
N VAL A 26 7.48 14.26 -14.50
CA VAL A 26 7.86 12.96 -13.92
C VAL A 26 7.17 12.77 -12.57
N GLN A 27 7.12 13.80 -11.72
CA GLN A 27 6.42 13.72 -10.45
C GLN A 27 4.92 13.41 -10.63
N ARG A 28 4.26 14.10 -11.59
CA ARG A 28 2.85 13.91 -11.90
C ARG A 28 2.57 12.53 -12.47
N GLN A 29 3.43 12.03 -13.37
CA GLN A 29 3.28 10.71 -13.96
C GLN A 29 3.42 9.62 -12.90
N LEU A 30 4.42 9.74 -12.01
CA LEU A 30 4.61 8.82 -10.90
C LEU A 30 3.43 8.84 -9.93
N ALA A 31 2.98 10.03 -9.54
CA ALA A 31 1.81 10.19 -8.67
C ALA A 31 0.57 9.54 -9.29
N ALA A 32 0.35 9.71 -10.60
CA ALA A 32 -0.76 9.08 -11.31
C ALA A 32 -0.69 7.55 -11.26
N GLN A 33 0.49 6.95 -11.41
CA GLN A 33 0.67 5.50 -11.31
C GLN A 33 0.40 4.98 -9.90
N ILE A 34 0.86 5.69 -8.87
CA ILE A 34 0.62 5.34 -7.46
C ILE A 34 -0.88 5.42 -7.14
N ILE A 35 -1.54 6.51 -7.58
CA ILE A 35 -2.98 6.68 -7.41
C ILE A 35 -3.74 5.55 -8.11
N ASP A 36 -3.44 5.26 -9.38
CA ASP A 36 -4.09 4.18 -10.11
C ASP A 36 -3.91 2.82 -9.40
N ALA A 37 -2.69 2.51 -8.95
CA ALA A 37 -2.41 1.27 -8.24
C ALA A 37 -3.23 1.14 -6.95
N PHE A 38 -3.28 2.20 -6.15
CA PHE A 38 -4.02 2.18 -4.88
C PHE A 38 -5.54 2.26 -5.05
N SER A 39 -6.03 2.93 -6.08
CA SER A 39 -7.46 3.01 -6.38
C SER A 39 -7.99 1.69 -6.97
N THR A 40 -7.17 0.95 -7.73
CA THR A 40 -7.61 -0.27 -8.42
C THR A 40 -7.28 -1.55 -7.66
N VAL A 41 -6.10 -1.62 -7.04
CA VAL A 41 -5.57 -2.83 -6.37
C VAL A 41 -5.33 -2.63 -4.88
N GLY A 42 -5.09 -1.39 -4.42
CA GLY A 42 -4.81 -1.08 -3.00
C GLY A 42 -3.45 -1.58 -2.49
N PHE A 43 -2.65 -2.17 -3.37
CA PHE A 43 -1.25 -2.57 -3.18
C PHE A 43 -0.42 -2.06 -4.35
N VAL A 44 0.84 -1.71 -4.07
CA VAL A 44 1.85 -1.40 -5.07
C VAL A 44 3.18 -2.01 -4.65
N GLY A 45 3.89 -2.61 -5.60
CA GLY A 45 5.30 -2.98 -5.43
C GLY A 45 6.18 -1.81 -5.87
N LEU A 46 7.15 -1.41 -5.05
CA LEU A 46 8.08 -0.35 -5.43
C LEU A 46 9.41 -0.97 -5.90
N THR A 47 9.90 -0.57 -7.07
CA THR A 47 11.14 -1.08 -7.68
C THR A 47 12.14 0.02 -8.04
N ASN A 48 13.30 -0.43 -8.54
CA ASN A 48 14.43 0.37 -8.99
C ASN A 48 15.13 1.16 -7.88
N TYR A 49 15.34 0.38 -6.83
CA TYR A 49 16.64 0.09 -6.21
C TYR A 49 17.35 -1.13 -6.88
N GLY A 50 17.05 -1.47 -8.15
CA GLY A 50 17.64 -2.55 -8.98
C GLY A 50 16.72 -3.62 -9.66
N ILE A 51 16.37 -3.42 -10.95
CA ILE A 51 16.00 -4.43 -12.01
C ILE A 51 14.52 -5.01 -12.09
N PRO A 52 14.09 -5.65 -13.22
CA PRO A 52 13.35 -5.12 -14.39
C PRO A 52 11.84 -5.53 -14.44
N GLN A 53 11.20 -5.19 -15.57
CA GLN A 53 9.80 -4.74 -15.75
C GLN A 53 8.78 -5.77 -16.29
N ASP A 54 9.14 -7.04 -16.51
CA ASP A 54 8.43 -7.95 -17.43
C ASP A 54 7.29 -8.81 -16.82
N LYS A 55 6.81 -8.52 -15.60
CA LYS A 55 5.93 -9.45 -14.85
C LYS A 55 4.73 -8.79 -14.16
N LEU A 56 3.79 -8.14 -14.87
CA LEU A 56 2.67 -7.42 -14.20
C LEU A 56 1.37 -7.35 -15.01
N ARG A 57 0.22 -7.50 -14.31
CA ARG A 57 -1.14 -6.96 -14.61
C ARG A 57 -2.25 -7.52 -13.69
N THR A 58 -3.20 -6.67 -13.19
CA THR A 58 -4.53 -6.54 -12.40
C THR A 58 -5.84 -7.46 -12.26
N ARG A 59 -6.33 -7.70 -11.02
CA ARG A 59 -7.71 -7.99 -10.50
C ARG A 59 -8.84 -8.78 -11.27
N ASP A 60 -9.27 -9.88 -10.63
CA ASP A 60 -10.68 -10.27 -10.33
C ASP A 60 -10.73 -10.57 -8.82
N GLY A 61 -11.90 -10.64 -8.15
CA GLY A 61 -12.06 -10.76 -6.66
C GLY A 61 -11.45 -11.99 -5.96
N GLN A 62 -10.40 -12.57 -6.52
CA GLN A 62 -9.58 -13.65 -6.00
C GLN A 62 -8.34 -13.08 -5.31
N PHE A 63 -7.86 -13.79 -4.29
CA PHE A 63 -6.58 -13.49 -3.68
C PHE A 63 -5.46 -13.69 -4.69
N VAL A 64 -4.61 -12.67 -4.86
CA VAL A 64 -3.43 -12.73 -5.72
C VAL A 64 -2.19 -12.94 -4.84
N ALA A 65 -1.30 -13.84 -5.29
CA ALA A 65 -0.05 -14.07 -4.59
C ALA A 65 0.89 -12.86 -4.73
N ALA A 66 1.33 -12.31 -3.60
CA ALA A 66 2.41 -11.33 -3.54
C ALA A 66 3.76 -12.06 -3.53
N THR A 67 4.23 -12.47 -4.71
CA THR A 67 5.49 -13.21 -4.85
C THR A 67 6.67 -12.36 -4.40
N PRO A 68 7.47 -12.79 -3.40
CA PRO A 68 8.61 -12.00 -2.93
C PRO A 68 9.59 -11.69 -4.07
N LYS A 69 9.97 -10.42 -4.23
CA LYS A 69 10.98 -9.97 -5.19
C LYS A 69 12.12 -9.28 -4.44
N THR A 70 13.34 -9.72 -4.68
CA THR A 70 14.55 -9.13 -4.07
C THR A 70 14.63 -7.63 -4.40
N GLY A 71 14.96 -6.81 -3.40
CA GLY A 71 15.09 -5.36 -3.57
C GLY A 71 13.76 -4.61 -3.67
N THR A 72 12.64 -5.23 -3.29
CA THR A 72 11.32 -4.59 -3.31
C THR A 72 10.70 -4.52 -1.92
N ILE A 73 9.89 -3.49 -1.73
CA ILE A 73 8.94 -3.40 -0.62
C ILE A 73 7.53 -3.39 -1.18
N TYR A 74 6.63 -4.04 -0.46
CA TYR A 74 5.20 -3.97 -0.72
C TYR A 74 4.59 -2.88 0.14
N VAL A 75 3.87 -1.96 -0.50
CA VAL A 75 3.15 -0.88 0.16
C VAL A 75 1.66 -1.06 -0.08
N ASN A 76 0.86 -0.88 0.96
CA ASN A 76 -0.59 -0.96 0.88
C ASN A 76 -1.26 0.19 1.62
N VAL A 77 -2.53 0.42 1.27
CA VAL A 77 -3.36 1.41 1.93
C VAL A 77 -3.94 0.83 3.23
N GLY A 78 -3.88 1.61 4.30
CA GLY A 78 -4.57 1.33 5.55
C GLY A 78 -5.96 1.97 5.60
N LEU A 79 -6.83 1.46 6.46
CA LEU A 79 -8.22 1.94 6.59
C LEU A 79 -8.33 3.43 6.91
N LEU A 80 -7.38 4.00 7.66
CA LEU A 80 -7.40 5.41 8.01
C LEU A 80 -7.23 6.29 6.76
N LEU A 81 -6.31 5.92 5.86
CA LEU A 81 -6.10 6.63 4.59
C LEU A 81 -7.27 6.43 3.61
N GLN A 82 -7.91 5.26 3.62
CA GLN A 82 -9.16 5.05 2.86
C GLN A 82 -10.25 6.02 3.31
N ARG A 83 -10.45 6.17 4.63
CA ARG A 83 -11.42 7.15 5.18
C ARG A 83 -11.05 8.57 4.80
N TRP A 84 -9.76 8.91 4.93
CA TRP A 84 -9.26 10.25 4.61
C TRP A 84 -9.52 10.64 3.15
N THR A 85 -9.39 9.68 2.24
CA THR A 85 -9.57 9.86 0.79
C THR A 85 -10.98 9.57 0.30
N SER A 86 -11.94 9.34 1.21
CA SER A 86 -13.35 9.09 0.88
C SER A 86 -13.57 7.87 -0.02
N ASP A 87 -12.77 6.81 0.15
CA ASP A 87 -12.68 5.61 -0.71
C ASP A 87 -12.07 5.82 -2.10
N LYS A 88 -11.37 6.94 -2.35
CA LYS A 88 -10.56 7.04 -3.58
C LYS A 88 -9.39 6.07 -3.55
N LEU A 89 -8.78 5.85 -2.38
CA LEU A 89 -7.77 4.80 -2.16
C LEU A 89 -8.37 3.71 -1.28
N ILE A 90 -8.16 2.43 -1.63
CA ILE A 90 -8.85 1.32 -0.97
C ILE A 90 -7.89 0.48 -0.13
N ALA A 91 -8.23 0.31 1.15
CA ALA A 91 -7.54 -0.59 2.06
C ALA A 91 -7.89 -2.04 1.72
N THR A 92 -6.95 -2.73 1.08
CA THR A 92 -7.18 -4.07 0.54
C THR A 92 -6.94 -5.16 1.59
N VAL A 93 -7.88 -6.10 1.66
CA VAL A 93 -7.77 -7.28 2.51
C VAL A 93 -6.61 -8.15 2.01
N HIS A 94 -5.72 -8.51 2.93
CA HIS A 94 -4.58 -9.38 2.66
C HIS A 94 -4.44 -10.41 3.77
N ARG A 95 -3.84 -11.56 3.45
CA ARG A 95 -3.63 -12.66 4.40
C ARG A 95 -2.33 -13.38 4.10
N VAL A 96 -1.75 -14.01 5.13
CA VAL A 96 -0.66 -14.98 4.98
C VAL A 96 -1.26 -16.38 5.04
N VAL A 97 -0.91 -17.22 4.09
CA VAL A 97 -1.34 -18.63 4.04
C VAL A 97 -0.14 -19.55 4.21
N ILE A 98 -0.36 -20.73 4.76
CA ILE A 98 0.65 -21.79 4.81
C ILE A 98 0.85 -22.31 3.38
N PRO A 99 2.09 -22.38 2.85
CA PRO A 99 2.35 -22.90 1.51
C PRO A 99 1.86 -24.34 1.34
N GLU A 100 1.32 -24.68 0.17
CA GLU A 100 0.82 -26.04 -0.09
C GLU A 100 1.97 -27.05 -0.24
N ALA A 101 3.06 -26.66 -0.91
CA ALA A 101 4.21 -27.52 -1.16
C ALA A 101 4.97 -27.85 0.14
N PRO A 102 5.20 -29.13 0.47
CA PRO A 102 5.92 -29.53 1.68
C PRO A 102 7.32 -28.89 1.80
N SER A 103 8.05 -28.80 0.69
CA SER A 103 9.38 -28.18 0.63
C SER A 103 9.37 -26.68 0.94
N ASP A 104 8.25 -25.99 0.75
CA ASP A 104 8.11 -24.58 1.12
C ASP A 104 7.68 -24.40 2.58
N ARG A 105 7.05 -25.41 3.19
CA ARG A 105 6.68 -25.40 4.62
C ARG A 105 7.89 -25.56 5.53
N GLU A 106 8.95 -26.21 5.03
CA GLU A 106 10.22 -26.38 5.75
C GLU A 106 11.05 -25.09 5.79
N LYS A 107 10.73 -24.10 4.94
CA LYS A 107 11.44 -22.82 4.89
C LYS A 107 10.92 -21.88 5.97
N VAL A 108 11.84 -21.23 6.67
CA VAL A 108 11.51 -20.15 7.60
C VAL A 108 11.09 -18.91 6.81
N ARG A 109 9.88 -18.41 7.04
CA ARG A 109 9.40 -17.13 6.51
C ARG A 109 9.57 -16.04 7.57
N MET A 110 10.35 -15.01 7.26
CA MET A 110 10.45 -13.78 8.06
C MET A 110 9.85 -12.61 7.29
N SER A 111 9.11 -11.75 7.98
CA SER A 111 8.56 -10.50 7.42
C SER A 111 8.43 -9.44 8.51
N VAL A 112 8.57 -8.17 8.13
CA VAL A 112 8.31 -7.03 9.00
C VAL A 112 7.18 -6.22 8.38
N ALA A 113 6.18 -5.88 9.19
CA ALA A 113 5.14 -4.93 8.82
C ALA A 113 5.43 -3.60 9.52
N TYR A 114 5.55 -2.53 8.73
CA TYR A 114 5.75 -1.17 9.24
C TYR A 114 4.53 -0.32 8.91
N PHE A 115 3.93 0.28 9.94
CA PHE A 115 2.71 1.08 9.80
C PHE A 115 3.04 2.56 9.90
N VAL A 116 2.85 3.29 8.81
CA VAL A 116 2.93 4.75 8.80
C VAL A 116 1.57 5.30 9.24
N GLN A 117 1.59 6.24 10.20
CA GLN A 117 0.39 6.88 10.71
C GLN A 117 0.57 8.39 10.77
N PRO A 118 -0.52 9.16 10.62
CA PRO A 118 -0.51 10.59 10.92
C PRO A 118 -0.24 10.83 12.40
N ASP A 119 0.14 12.06 12.73
CA ASP A 119 0.29 12.50 14.12
C ASP A 119 -0.97 12.18 14.94
N PRO A 120 -0.84 11.83 16.24
CA PRO A 120 -1.93 11.34 17.06
C PRO A 120 -3.19 12.23 17.08
N ASP A 121 -3.00 13.54 17.05
CA ASP A 121 -4.03 14.59 17.11
C ASP A 121 -4.52 15.04 15.72
N CYS A 122 -3.93 14.52 14.63
CA CYS A 122 -4.38 14.80 13.28
C CYS A 122 -5.86 14.39 13.13
N LEU A 123 -6.72 15.37 12.83
CA LEU A 123 -8.13 15.16 12.56
C LEU A 123 -8.30 14.60 11.14
N VAL A 124 -8.71 13.34 11.05
CA VAL A 124 -8.99 12.69 9.78
C VAL A 124 -10.46 12.90 9.42
N GLN A 125 -10.68 13.69 8.37
CA GLN A 125 -11.98 13.98 7.76
C GLN A 125 -11.86 13.86 6.24
N CYS A 126 -12.95 13.54 5.55
CA CYS A 126 -12.98 13.35 4.10
C CYS A 126 -12.37 14.55 3.34
N LEU A 127 -11.29 14.32 2.60
CA LEU A 127 -10.56 15.39 1.87
C LEU A 127 -11.35 16.00 0.72
N ASP A 128 -12.39 15.31 0.24
CA ASP A 128 -13.29 15.82 -0.79
C ASP A 128 -14.46 16.65 -0.23
N GLY A 129 -14.50 16.87 1.08
CA GLY A 129 -15.55 17.64 1.76
C GLY A 129 -16.86 16.87 1.99
N SER A 130 -16.90 15.57 1.68
CA SER A 130 -18.07 14.73 1.97
C SER A 130 -18.19 14.37 3.47
N ASP A 131 -19.36 13.90 3.88
CA ASP A 131 -19.68 13.42 5.24
C ASP A 131 -19.73 11.88 5.32
N LYS A 132 -19.15 11.19 4.34
CA LYS A 132 -19.16 9.72 4.23
C LYS A 132 -18.60 9.01 5.48
N TYR A 133 -17.67 9.65 6.16
CA TYR A 133 -17.11 9.21 7.43
C TYR A 133 -17.13 10.35 8.43
N GLU A 134 -17.61 10.06 9.64
CA GLU A 134 -17.45 10.97 10.78
C GLU A 134 -15.96 11.28 11.02
N PRO A 135 -15.62 12.55 11.28
CA PRO A 135 -14.27 12.94 11.67
C PRO A 135 -13.79 12.19 12.90
N ILE A 136 -12.51 11.76 12.87
CA ILE A 136 -11.88 11.03 13.98
C ILE A 136 -10.39 11.36 14.02
N THR A 137 -9.80 11.45 15.21
CA THR A 137 -8.34 11.62 15.29
C THR A 137 -7.61 10.32 14.97
N SER A 138 -6.37 10.43 14.48
CA SER A 138 -5.49 9.27 14.20
C SER A 138 -5.39 8.32 15.40
N LEU A 139 -5.19 8.88 16.61
CA LEU A 139 -5.06 8.09 17.84
C LEU A 139 -6.36 7.39 18.26
N GLU A 140 -7.50 8.07 18.16
CA GLU A 140 -8.80 7.46 18.49
C GLU A 140 -9.09 6.29 17.55
N PHE A 141 -8.81 6.45 16.26
CA PHE A 141 -8.99 5.37 15.29
C PHE A 141 -8.08 4.18 15.59
N LEU A 142 -6.79 4.44 15.92
CA LEU A 142 -5.85 3.39 16.31
C LEU A 142 -6.34 2.63 17.55
N LYS A 143 -6.72 3.35 18.61
CA LYS A 143 -7.24 2.76 19.85
C LYS A 143 -8.47 1.90 19.59
N MET A 144 -9.39 2.38 18.75
CA MET A 144 -10.58 1.62 18.34
C MET A 144 -10.20 0.29 17.67
N LYS A 145 -9.21 0.29 16.76
CA LYS A 145 -8.78 -0.93 16.04
C LYS A 145 -8.00 -1.90 16.92
N LEU A 146 -7.12 -1.41 17.78
CA LEU A 146 -6.40 -2.23 18.75
C LEU A 146 -7.37 -2.87 19.75
N LYS A 147 -8.35 -2.10 20.25
CA LYS A 147 -9.40 -2.62 21.13
C LYS A 147 -10.18 -3.76 20.48
N ALA A 148 -10.56 -3.63 19.21
CA ALA A 148 -11.26 -4.71 18.51
C ALA A 148 -10.43 -5.98 18.28
N THR A 149 -9.09 -5.90 18.37
CA THR A 149 -8.18 -7.02 18.09
C THR A 149 -7.70 -7.71 19.36
N TYR A 150 -7.40 -6.95 20.40
CA TYR A 150 -6.68 -7.41 21.58
C TYR A 150 -7.50 -7.39 22.87
N LEU A 151 -8.78 -7.00 22.82
CA LEU A 151 -9.64 -7.02 24.01
C LEU A 151 -10.71 -8.10 23.94
N GLU A 152 -10.71 -8.90 25.01
CA GLU A 152 -11.83 -9.62 25.61
C GLU A 152 -12.99 -8.68 25.98
#